data_AF-A0A840DYZ9-F1
#
_entry.id   AF-A0A840DYZ9-F1
#
_cell.length_a   1.000
_cell.length_b   1.000
_cell.length_c   1.000
_cell.angle_alpha   90.00
_cell.angle_beta   90.00
_cell.angle_gamma   90.00
#
_symmetry.space_group_name_H-M   'P 1'
#
loop_
_entity.id
_entity.type
_entity.pdbx_description
1 polymer ?
#
loop_
_entity_poly.entity_id
_entity_poly.type
_entity_poly.pdbx_seq_one_letter_code
_entity_poly.pdbx_strand_id
1 'polypeptide(L)'
;MNRTRQLVLLACLLATLAFVAYSVLTRERTLRDGELVLLRLVPVDPRSLLQGDYMRLRYAIEQDADPTPRRGYLVLSVDENRVGHYVRLQAERDPLKSGEHLLRFGRRGAGAGEVGRLSVGAESYFFQEGEGDKYARAKYCGLRLDGKGGSVLVGLWDEDLERIR
;
A
#
# COMPACT_ATOMS: atom_id res chain seq x y z
N MET A 1 41.33 17.54 19.49
CA MET A 1 40.02 16.88 19.26
C MET A 1 40.13 15.46 19.80
N ASN A 2 39.40 15.14 20.88
CA ASN A 2 39.65 13.94 21.70
C ASN A 2 39.34 12.65 20.91
N ARG A 3 40.30 11.72 20.82
CA ARG A 3 40.20 10.45 20.06
C ARG A 3 38.95 9.64 20.40
N THR A 4 38.53 9.67 21.67
CA THR A 4 37.28 9.06 22.14
C THR A 4 36.04 9.69 21.50
N ARG A 5 35.99 11.01 21.36
CA ARG A 5 34.89 11.72 20.66
C ARG A 5 34.84 11.32 19.18
N GLN A 6 35.99 11.17 18.52
CA GLN A 6 36.05 10.73 17.13
C GLN A 6 35.56 9.29 16.96
N LEU A 7 35.94 8.38 17.86
CA LEU A 7 35.47 6.99 17.86
C LEU A 7 33.95 6.89 18.07
N VAL A 8 33.39 7.67 19.00
CA VAL A 8 31.94 7.73 19.22
C VAL A 8 31.21 8.27 18.00
N LEU A 9 31.72 9.34 17.38
CA LEU A 9 31.14 9.90 16.16
C LEU A 9 31.19 8.89 15.00
N LEU A 10 32.31 8.18 14.84
CA LEU A 10 32.47 7.15 13.81
C LEU A 10 31.50 5.98 14.04
N ALA A 11 31.34 5.53 15.28
CA ALA A 11 30.42 4.45 15.64
C ALA A 11 28.95 4.85 15.35
N CYS A 12 28.54 6.06 15.75
CA CYS A 12 27.21 6.57 15.42
C CYS A 12 26.98 6.68 13.91
N LEU A 13 27.98 7.14 13.15
CA LEU A 13 27.90 7.23 11.69
C LEU A 13 27.72 5.85 11.07
N LEU A 14 28.52 4.86 11.48
CA LEU A 14 28.42 3.48 11.00
C LEU A 14 27.08 2.85 11.37
N ALA A 15 26.59 3.05 12.60
CA ALA A 15 25.29 2.55 13.02
C ALA A 15 24.15 3.14 12.19
N THR A 16 24.21 4.45 11.89
CA THR A 16 23.22 5.13 11.05
C THR A 16 23.25 4.59 9.62
N LEU A 17 24.43 4.44 9.03
CA LEU A 17 24.60 3.86 7.69
C LEU A 17 24.06 2.43 7.62
N ALA A 18 24.38 1.59 8.60
CA ALA A 18 23.90 0.22 8.68
C ALA A 18 22.36 0.16 8.79
N PHE A 19 21.75 1.03 9.60
CA PHE A 19 20.31 1.12 9.74
C PHE A 19 19.61 1.53 8.43
N VAL A 20 20.16 2.54 7.73
CA VAL A 20 19.63 2.97 6.43
C VAL A 20 19.78 1.86 5.39
N ALA A 21 20.96 1.23 5.29
CA ALA A 21 21.20 0.14 4.35
C ALA A 21 20.26 -1.04 4.59
N TYR A 22 20.06 -1.42 5.86
CA TYR A 22 19.10 -2.46 6.23
C TYR A 22 17.65 -2.10 5.83
N SER A 23 17.27 -0.84 6.04
CA SER A 23 15.94 -0.34 5.68
C SER A 23 15.72 -0.38 4.17
N VAL A 24 16.74 -0.03 3.37
CA VAL A 24 16.70 -0.10 1.90
C VAL A 24 16.58 -1.55 1.43
N LEU A 25 17.44 -2.45 1.92
CA LEU A 25 17.42 -3.86 1.54
C LEU A 25 16.07 -4.53 1.85
N THR A 26 15.46 -4.19 2.98
CA THR A 26 14.16 -4.74 3.37
C THR A 26 13.07 -4.28 2.39
N ARG A 27 13.07 -3.01 1.99
CA ARG A 27 12.10 -2.47 1.01
C ARG A 27 12.34 -3.00 -0.40
N GLU A 28 13.60 -3.17 -0.80
CA GLU A 28 13.94 -3.76 -2.09
C GLU A 28 13.49 -5.22 -2.19
N ARG A 29 13.62 -6.00 -1.11
CA ARG A 29 13.08 -7.37 -1.06
C ARG A 29 11.57 -7.38 -1.25
N THR A 30 10.83 -6.52 -0.55
CA THR A 30 9.38 -6.37 -0.78
C THR A 30 9.07 -5.99 -2.23
N LEU A 31 9.86 -5.10 -2.82
CA LEU A 31 9.69 -4.70 -4.21
C LEU A 31 10.05 -5.80 -5.21
N ARG A 32 11.01 -6.67 -4.91
CA ARG A 32 11.46 -7.76 -5.81
C ARG A 32 10.63 -9.03 -5.67
N ASP A 33 10.46 -9.47 -4.44
CA ASP A 33 9.89 -10.78 -4.09
C ASP A 33 8.39 -10.68 -3.74
N GLY A 34 7.87 -9.46 -3.60
CA GLY A 34 6.46 -9.23 -3.30
C GLY A 34 5.55 -9.63 -4.45
N GLU A 35 4.43 -10.26 -4.10
CA GLU A 35 3.45 -10.73 -5.07
C GLU A 35 2.60 -9.56 -5.57
N LEU A 36 2.47 -9.43 -6.89
CA LEU A 36 1.68 -8.38 -7.51
C LEU A 36 0.20 -8.74 -7.45
N VAL A 37 -0.57 -7.93 -6.73
CA VAL A 37 -2.01 -8.02 -6.61
C VAL A 37 -2.65 -6.75 -7.13
N LEU A 38 -3.64 -6.90 -8.00
CA LEU A 38 -4.44 -5.82 -8.57
C LEU A 38 -5.71 -5.64 -7.74
N LEU A 39 -5.86 -4.48 -7.11
CA LEU A 39 -7.06 -4.14 -6.37
C LEU A 39 -7.94 -3.21 -7.19
N ARG A 40 -9.24 -3.53 -7.26
CA ARG A 40 -10.21 -2.70 -7.97
C ARG A 40 -10.39 -1.36 -7.29
N LEU A 41 -10.26 -0.30 -8.07
CA LEU A 41 -10.49 1.08 -7.66
C LEU A 41 -11.93 1.49 -7.95
N VAL A 42 -12.48 2.32 -7.08
CA VAL A 42 -13.70 3.08 -7.31
C VAL A 42 -13.28 4.37 -8.02
N PRO A 43 -14.03 4.86 -9.02
CA PRO A 43 -13.72 6.12 -9.67
C PRO A 43 -13.66 7.27 -8.65
N VAL A 44 -12.54 7.97 -8.61
CA VAL A 44 -12.36 9.18 -7.79
C VAL A 44 -11.74 10.26 -8.68
N ASP A 45 -12.31 11.46 -8.66
CA ASP A 45 -11.80 12.57 -9.45
C ASP A 45 -10.37 12.97 -9.00
N PRO A 46 -9.40 13.04 -9.92
CA PRO A 46 -7.99 13.32 -9.62
C PRO A 46 -7.65 14.80 -9.39
N ARG A 47 -8.64 15.70 -9.29
CA ARG A 47 -8.35 17.15 -9.28
C ARG A 47 -8.00 17.67 -7.88
N SER A 48 -6.76 18.14 -7.72
CA SER A 48 -6.33 18.98 -6.61
C SER A 48 -5.58 20.20 -7.12
N LEU A 49 -6.24 21.37 -7.11
CA LEU A 49 -5.78 22.63 -7.71
C LEU A 49 -4.46 23.20 -7.16
N LEU A 50 -4.01 22.78 -5.97
CA LEU A 50 -2.92 23.46 -5.24
C LEU A 50 -1.69 22.58 -4.94
N GLN A 51 -1.77 21.26 -5.12
CA GLN A 51 -0.71 20.31 -4.73
C GLN A 51 -0.10 19.57 -5.93
N GLY A 52 -0.49 19.97 -7.14
CA GLY A 52 -0.21 19.22 -8.36
C GLY A 52 -1.21 18.08 -8.59
N ASP A 53 -0.96 17.34 -9.66
CA ASP A 53 -1.84 16.30 -10.16
C ASP A 53 -1.62 14.98 -9.41
N TYR A 54 -2.62 14.57 -8.62
CA TYR A 54 -2.63 13.29 -7.91
C TYR A 54 -4.03 12.68 -7.87
N MET A 55 -4.09 11.36 -7.97
CA MET A 55 -5.35 10.62 -7.87
C MET A 55 -5.46 9.99 -6.49
N ARG A 56 -6.59 10.20 -5.82
CA ARG A 56 -6.93 9.46 -4.60
C ARG A 56 -7.32 8.05 -4.99
N LEU A 57 -6.69 7.08 -4.36
CA LEU A 57 -6.98 5.67 -4.55
C LEU A 57 -8.02 5.27 -3.52
N ARG A 58 -9.24 5.00 -3.97
CA ARG A 58 -10.29 4.41 -3.14
C ARG A 58 -10.56 3.01 -3.65
N TYR A 59 -10.43 2.01 -2.78
CA TYR A 59 -10.61 0.62 -3.19
C TYR A 59 -12.07 0.19 -3.03
N ALA A 60 -12.56 -0.65 -3.94
CA ALA A 60 -13.93 -1.18 -3.86
C ALA A 60 -14.14 -1.98 -2.56
N ILE A 61 -13.11 -2.70 -2.12
CA ILE A 61 -13.10 -3.48 -0.87
C ILE A 61 -13.35 -2.64 0.39
N GLU A 62 -13.18 -1.31 0.34
CA GLU A 62 -13.49 -0.44 1.48
C GLU A 62 -15.00 -0.33 1.74
N GLN A 63 -15.83 -0.57 0.72
CA GLN A 63 -17.29 -0.52 0.83
C GLN A 63 -17.86 -1.85 1.35
N ASP A 64 -17.25 -2.96 0.95
CA ASP A 64 -17.70 -4.31 1.29
C ASP A 64 -17.19 -4.81 2.65
N ALA A 65 -16.19 -4.14 3.23
CA ALA A 65 -15.55 -4.56 4.47
C ALA A 65 -16.35 -4.20 5.72
N ASP A 66 -16.53 -5.20 6.59
CA ASP A 66 -17.25 -5.08 7.86
C ASP A 66 -16.69 -3.98 8.79
N PRO A 67 -17.55 -3.30 9.58
CA PRO A 67 -17.16 -2.19 10.46
C PRO A 67 -16.15 -2.55 11.56
N THR A 68 -15.94 -3.84 11.85
CA THR A 68 -15.10 -4.33 12.95
C THR A 68 -14.12 -5.37 12.39
N PRO A 69 -12.82 -5.36 12.76
CA PRO A 69 -12.12 -4.55 13.78
C PRO A 69 -11.59 -3.19 13.29
N ARG A 70 -11.10 -2.33 14.22
CA ARG A 70 -10.54 -0.99 13.90
C ARG A 70 -9.21 -1.02 13.15
N ARG A 71 -8.42 -2.07 13.35
CA ARG A 71 -7.13 -2.34 12.69
C ARG A 71 -6.96 -3.86 12.60
N GLY A 72 -6.24 -4.31 11.59
CA GLY A 72 -5.96 -5.73 11.41
C GLY A 72 -5.36 -6.00 10.05
N TYR A 73 -5.63 -7.21 9.55
CA TYR A 73 -5.26 -7.68 8.25
C TYR A 73 -6.51 -8.02 7.45
N LEU A 74 -6.53 -7.55 6.22
CA LEU A 74 -7.52 -7.85 5.22
C LEU A 74 -6.97 -9.01 4.40
N VAL A 75 -7.75 -10.09 4.33
CA VAL A 75 -7.40 -11.28 3.55
C VAL A 75 -7.97 -11.12 2.15
N LEU A 76 -7.09 -11.24 1.17
CA LEU A 76 -7.38 -11.19 -0.25
C LEU A 76 -7.18 -12.58 -0.86
N SER A 77 -8.13 -13.04 -1.66
CA SER A 77 -7.90 -14.15 -2.58
C SER A 77 -7.49 -13.56 -3.92
N VAL A 78 -6.41 -14.07 -4.51
CA VAL A 78 -5.94 -13.59 -5.82
C VAL A 78 -6.39 -14.57 -6.89
N ASP A 79 -7.01 -14.05 -7.96
CA ASP A 79 -7.41 -14.87 -9.11
C ASP A 79 -6.29 -15.01 -10.17
N GLU A 80 -6.56 -15.75 -11.24
CA GLU A 80 -5.61 -15.99 -12.35
C GLU A 80 -5.15 -14.68 -13.03
N ASN A 81 -5.99 -13.65 -12.99
CA ASN A 81 -5.71 -12.32 -13.53
C ASN A 81 -4.98 -11.41 -12.53
N ARG A 82 -4.55 -11.97 -11.38
CA ARG A 82 -3.93 -11.28 -10.26
C ARG A 82 -4.85 -10.27 -9.56
N VAL A 83 -6.15 -10.33 -9.79
CA VAL A 83 -7.11 -9.45 -9.14
C VAL A 83 -7.40 -9.99 -7.74
N GLY A 84 -7.22 -9.11 -6.74
CA GLY A 84 -7.46 -9.42 -5.34
C GLY A 84 -8.93 -9.21 -4.99
N HIS A 85 -9.60 -10.28 -4.60
CA HIS A 85 -10.97 -10.28 -4.08
C HIS A 85 -10.96 -10.31 -2.57
N TYR A 86 -11.77 -9.46 -1.94
CA TYR A 86 -11.92 -9.44 -0.48
C TYR A 86 -12.57 -10.74 0.01
N VAL A 87 -11.95 -11.37 1.02
CA VAL A 87 -12.48 -12.60 1.65
C VAL A 87 -12.98 -12.32 3.06
N ARG A 88 -12.13 -11.74 3.92
CA ARG A 88 -12.43 -11.49 5.34
C ARG A 88 -11.48 -10.47 5.97
N LEU A 89 -11.87 -9.92 7.12
CA LEU A 89 -10.98 -9.21 8.03
C LEU A 89 -10.57 -10.13 9.19
N GLN A 90 -9.31 -10.04 9.59
CA GLN A 90 -8.77 -10.74 10.75
C GLN A 90 -7.87 -9.82 11.57
N ALA A 91 -7.83 -10.00 12.90
CA ALA A 91 -6.97 -9.19 13.76
C ALA A 91 -5.50 -9.65 13.70
N GLU A 92 -5.29 -10.96 13.53
CA GLU A 92 -3.98 -11.60 13.49
C GLU A 92 -3.57 -11.97 12.07
N ARG A 93 -2.34 -12.43 11.87
CA ARG A 93 -1.84 -12.86 10.54
C ARG A 93 -2.30 -14.27 10.17
N ASP A 94 -2.55 -15.09 11.18
CA ASP A 94 -2.95 -16.48 11.02
C ASP A 94 -4.43 -16.65 11.39
N PRO A 95 -5.15 -17.59 10.76
CA PRO A 95 -4.71 -18.50 9.69
C PRO A 95 -4.85 -17.90 8.28
N LEU A 96 -3.90 -18.22 7.41
CA LEU A 96 -3.91 -17.89 5.98
C LEU A 96 -3.98 -19.18 5.15
N LYS A 97 -4.91 -19.27 4.20
CA LYS A 97 -4.97 -20.42 3.27
C LYS A 97 -3.99 -20.24 2.13
N SER A 98 -3.69 -21.33 1.42
CA SER A 98 -2.89 -21.28 0.19
C SER A 98 -3.61 -20.44 -0.88
N GLY A 99 -2.92 -19.47 -1.47
CA GLY A 99 -3.48 -18.51 -2.43
C GLY A 99 -4.17 -17.28 -1.80
N GLU A 100 -4.18 -17.18 -0.47
CA GLU A 100 -4.63 -15.97 0.22
C GLU A 100 -3.44 -15.06 0.56
N HIS A 101 -3.67 -13.76 0.52
CA HIS A 101 -2.68 -12.73 0.85
C HIS A 101 -3.20 -11.81 1.95
N LEU A 102 -2.27 -11.36 2.78
CA LEU A 102 -2.55 -10.40 3.84
C LEU A 102 -2.24 -8.99 3.36
N LEU A 103 -3.15 -8.08 3.65
CA LEU A 103 -2.97 -6.66 3.46
C LEU A 103 -3.36 -5.92 4.74
N ARG A 104 -2.41 -5.24 5.36
CA ARG A 104 -2.67 -4.51 6.60
C ARG A 104 -3.61 -3.35 6.31
N PHE A 105 -4.64 -3.22 7.14
CA PHE A 105 -5.57 -2.10 7.09
C PHE A 105 -5.59 -1.34 8.41
N GLY A 106 -6.01 -0.08 8.34
CA GLY A 106 -6.35 0.71 9.51
C GLY A 106 -7.52 1.63 9.25
N ARG A 107 -8.34 1.91 10.26
CA ARG A 107 -9.39 2.93 10.13
C ARG A 107 -8.86 4.31 10.46
N ARG A 108 -9.08 5.27 9.55
CA ARG A 108 -8.72 6.68 9.73
C ARG A 108 -9.98 7.50 10.00
N GLY A 109 -9.91 8.42 10.97
CA GLY A 109 -11.06 9.24 11.38
C GLY A 109 -12.09 8.52 12.26
N ALA A 110 -11.76 7.37 12.87
CA ALA A 110 -12.65 6.69 13.80
C ALA A 110 -12.70 7.41 15.16
N GLY A 111 -13.49 8.47 15.26
CA GLY A 111 -13.79 9.20 16.50
C GLY A 111 -14.69 8.42 17.47
N ALA A 112 -15.10 9.07 18.55
CA ALA A 112 -16.03 8.51 19.54
C ALA A 112 -17.44 8.41 18.92
N GLY A 113 -17.76 7.26 18.33
CA GLY A 113 -19.09 6.94 17.79
C GLY A 113 -19.17 6.77 16.27
N GLU A 114 -18.13 7.14 15.52
CA GLU A 114 -18.12 7.00 14.06
C GLU A 114 -17.23 5.85 13.58
N VAL A 115 -17.76 5.07 12.63
CA VAL A 115 -16.99 4.06 11.89
C VAL A 115 -16.10 4.80 10.89
N GLY A 116 -14.84 5.02 11.27
CA GLY A 116 -13.85 5.66 10.39
C GLY A 116 -13.63 4.87 9.09
N ARG A 117 -13.22 5.57 8.03
CA ARG A 117 -12.99 4.97 6.70
C ARG A 117 -11.87 3.94 6.77
N LEU A 118 -12.07 2.81 6.08
CA LEU A 118 -11.04 1.80 5.91
C LEU A 118 -9.94 2.38 5.02
N SER A 119 -8.71 2.38 5.51
CA SER A 119 -7.53 2.71 4.72
C SER A 119 -6.72 1.43 4.52
N VAL A 120 -6.44 1.13 3.25
CA VAL A 120 -5.77 -0.08 2.83
C VAL A 120 -4.69 0.29 1.80
N GLY A 121 -3.48 -0.23 1.98
CA GLY A 121 -2.38 -0.01 1.05
C GLY A 121 -2.06 1.47 0.79
N ALA A 122 -1.95 1.85 -0.49
CA ALA A 122 -1.64 3.23 -0.88
C ALA A 122 -2.92 4.04 -1.08
N GLU A 123 -2.98 5.25 -0.49
CA GLU A 123 -4.16 6.13 -0.54
C GLU A 123 -4.12 7.13 -1.70
N SER A 124 -2.94 7.36 -2.30
CA SER A 124 -2.77 8.31 -3.40
C SER A 124 -1.67 7.88 -4.37
N TYR A 125 -1.82 8.31 -5.63
CA TYR A 125 -0.83 8.17 -6.69
C TYR A 125 -0.53 9.54 -7.29
N PHE A 126 0.74 9.93 -7.31
CA PHE A 126 1.21 11.20 -7.85
C PHE A 126 1.73 11.00 -9.26
N PHE A 127 1.38 11.90 -10.17
CA PHE A 127 1.82 11.87 -11.57
C PHE A 127 2.19 13.27 -12.05
N GLN A 128 2.76 13.32 -13.26
CA GLN A 128 3.12 14.60 -13.88
C GLN A 128 1.86 15.39 -14.24
N GLU A 129 1.95 16.71 -14.14
CA GLU A 129 0.86 17.62 -14.48
C GLU A 129 0.41 17.43 -15.93
N GLY A 130 -0.90 17.29 -16.14
CA GLY A 130 -1.51 17.02 -17.45
C GLY A 130 -1.76 15.54 -17.75
N GLU A 131 -1.28 14.61 -16.92
CA GLU A 131 -1.59 13.18 -17.07
C GLU A 131 -2.86 12.74 -16.33
N GLY A 132 -3.62 13.67 -15.74
CA GLY A 132 -4.85 13.37 -15.00
C GLY A 132 -5.86 12.52 -15.77
N ASP A 133 -6.16 12.89 -17.01
CA ASP A 133 -7.12 12.16 -17.85
C ASP A 133 -6.62 10.75 -18.22
N LYS A 134 -5.30 10.60 -18.34
CA LYS A 134 -4.65 9.31 -18.63
C LYS A 134 -4.79 8.33 -17.47
N TYR A 135 -4.68 8.81 -16.22
CA TYR A 135 -4.85 7.96 -15.04
C TYR A 135 -6.32 7.89 -14.57
N ALA A 136 -7.20 8.78 -15.02
CA ALA A 136 -8.63 8.74 -14.70
C ALA A 136 -9.32 7.47 -15.20
N ARG A 137 -8.78 6.83 -16.25
CA ARG A 137 -9.27 5.53 -16.75
C ARG A 137 -8.80 4.33 -15.92
N ALA A 138 -7.95 4.53 -14.91
CA ALA A 138 -7.46 3.44 -14.07
C ALA A 138 -8.63 2.77 -13.34
N LYS A 139 -8.78 1.46 -13.56
CA LYS A 139 -9.76 0.61 -12.86
C LYS A 139 -9.12 -0.23 -11.77
N TYR A 140 -7.82 -0.48 -11.88
CA TYR A 140 -7.09 -1.31 -10.93
C TYR A 140 -5.81 -0.64 -10.45
N CYS A 141 -5.45 -0.94 -9.21
CA CYS A 141 -4.25 -0.48 -8.54
C CYS A 141 -3.36 -1.69 -8.27
N GLY A 142 -2.13 -1.68 -8.77
CA GLY A 142 -1.19 -2.78 -8.55
C GLY A 142 -0.35 -2.56 -7.31
N LEU A 143 -0.53 -3.43 -6.32
CA LEU A 143 0.22 -3.47 -5.09
C LEU A 143 1.11 -4.70 -5.05
N ARG A 144 2.36 -4.57 -4.60
CA ARG A 144 3.23 -5.69 -4.24
C ARG A 144 3.12 -5.98 -2.75
N LEU A 145 2.68 -7.19 -2.40
CA LEU A 145 2.49 -7.62 -1.01
C LEU A 145 3.73 -8.36 -0.50
N ASP A 146 4.20 -8.04 0.71
CA ASP A 146 5.39 -8.65 1.32
C ASP A 146 5.11 -9.95 2.11
N GLY A 147 3.88 -10.45 2.05
CA GLY A 147 3.39 -11.60 2.82
C GLY A 147 3.17 -11.35 4.33
N LYS A 148 3.61 -10.21 4.86
CA LYS A 148 3.43 -9.82 6.28
C LYS A 148 2.33 -8.76 6.47
N GLY A 149 1.63 -8.41 5.40
CA GLY A 149 0.62 -7.35 5.37
C GLY A 149 1.13 -6.01 4.86
N GLY A 150 2.41 -5.86 4.57
CA GLY A 150 2.95 -4.67 3.93
C GLY A 150 2.66 -4.67 2.43
N SER A 151 2.40 -3.49 1.88
CA SER A 151 2.15 -3.32 0.44
C SER A 151 2.91 -2.12 -0.12
N VAL A 152 3.40 -2.25 -1.34
CA VAL A 152 4.01 -1.15 -2.09
C VAL A 152 3.27 -0.94 -3.40
N LEU A 153 2.90 0.30 -3.68
CA LEU A 153 2.26 0.69 -4.94
C LEU A 153 3.27 0.64 -6.09
N VAL A 154 2.92 -0.11 -7.14
CA VAL A 154 3.77 -0.28 -8.34
C VAL A 154 3.23 0.50 -9.53
N GLY A 155 1.92 0.71 -9.61
CA GLY A 155 1.29 1.47 -10.68
C GLY A 155 -0.21 1.29 -10.77
N LEU A 156 -0.77 1.77 -11.88
CA LEU A 156 -2.19 1.74 -12.18
C LEU A 156 -2.44 0.95 -13.47
N TRP A 157 -3.59 0.30 -13.52
CA TRP A 157 -4.03 -0.58 -14.60
C TRP A 157 -5.42 -0.15 -15.07
N ASP A 158 -5.66 -0.24 -16.37
CA ASP A 158 -6.96 0.04 -16.99
C ASP A 158 -7.89 -1.18 -16.94
N GLU A 159 -9.04 -1.09 -17.61
CA GLU A 159 -10.06 -2.14 -17.63
C GLU A 159 -9.58 -3.43 -18.30
N ASP A 160 -8.66 -3.33 -19.25
CA ASP A 160 -8.07 -4.44 -20.02
C ASP A 160 -6.89 -5.11 -19.28
N LEU A 161 -6.63 -4.70 -18.03
CA LEU A 161 -5.48 -5.15 -17.24
C LEU A 161 -4.13 -4.80 -17.89
N GLU A 162 -4.09 -3.71 -18.65
CA GLU A 162 -2.86 -3.12 -19.14
C GLU A 162 -2.35 -2.04 -18.18
N ARG A 163 -1.03 -2.02 -17.97
CA ARG A 163 -0.41 -1.03 -17.09
C ARG A 163 -0.39 0.33 -17.78
N ILE A 164 -1.01 1.33 -17.16
CA ILE A 164 -0.96 2.72 -17.62
C ILE A 164 0.45 3.26 -17.35
N ARG A 165 1.16 3.62 -18.42
CA ARG A 165 2.52 4.17 -18.39
C ARG A 165 2.60 5.44 -19.22
#